data_AF-F6XU68-F1
#
_entry.id   AF-F6XU68-F1
#
_cell.length_a   1.000
_cell.length_b   1.000
_cell.length_c   1.000
_cell.angle_alpha   90.00
_cell.angle_beta   90.00
_cell.angle_gamma   90.00
#
_symmetry.space_group_name_H-M   'P 1'
#
loop_
_entity.id
_entity.type
_entity.pdbx_description
1 polymer ?
#
loop_
_entity_poly.entity_id
_entity_poly.type
_entity_poly.pdbx_seq_one_letter_code
_entity_poly.pdbx_strand_id
1 'polypeptide(L)'
;MVDYGQGKIFQLPINQSGSYNFSIVDLGTQPNAYAMDIDMGTDTLYWFDRKNSTIFKTSLRSTSNSQAIVTNVAVRTMAVDQLSGKVYFAESDTEFIKVYDPYKDLTFTVMRVPIERENVSQINSMAFDAKNGYVYWTDTN
;
A
#
# COMPACT_ATOMS: atom_id res chain seq x y z
N MET A 1 -1.73 -28.53 -4.02
CA MET A 1 -0.94 -27.99 -2.89
C MET A 1 -1.19 -26.50 -2.90
N VAL A 2 -2.02 -26.00 -1.99
CA VAL A 2 -2.35 -24.57 -1.93
C VAL A 2 -1.24 -23.93 -1.11
N ASP A 3 -0.34 -23.20 -1.77
CA ASP A 3 0.64 -22.35 -1.09
C ASP A 3 -0.12 -21.19 -0.46
N TYR A 4 -0.52 -21.36 0.81
CA TYR A 4 -0.83 -20.23 1.66
C TYR A 4 0.50 -19.54 1.93
N GLY A 5 0.84 -18.58 1.08
CA GLY A 5 2.12 -17.86 1.13
C GLY A 5 2.52 -17.51 2.56
N GLN A 6 3.82 -17.46 2.82
CA GLN A 6 4.41 -17.51 4.16
C GLN A 6 3.91 -16.45 5.17
N GLY A 7 3.10 -15.48 4.73
CA GLY A 7 2.44 -14.49 5.58
C GLY A 7 3.45 -13.57 6.23
N LYS A 8 4.39 -13.07 5.43
CA LYS A 8 5.53 -12.28 5.86
C LYS A 8 5.80 -11.20 4.84
N ILE A 9 6.33 -10.08 5.31
CA ILE A 9 6.93 -9.05 4.46
C ILE A 9 8.44 -9.22 4.56
N PHE A 10 9.10 -9.31 3.39
CA PHE A 10 10.53 -9.51 3.28
C PHE A 10 11.20 -8.22 2.79
N GLN A 11 12.42 -7.97 3.24
CA GLN A 11 13.24 -6.85 2.77
C GLN A 11 14.62 -7.34 2.35
N LEU A 12 15.19 -6.71 1.32
CA LEU A 12 16.49 -7.03 0.77
C LEU A 12 17.34 -5.76 0.68
N PRO A 13 18.54 -5.71 1.29
CA PRO A 13 19.46 -4.60 1.11
C PRO A 13 19.99 -4.53 -0.34
N ILE A 14 19.78 -3.41 -1.03
CA ILE A 14 20.19 -3.24 -2.44
C ILE A 14 21.64 -2.78 -2.62
N ASN A 15 22.29 -2.28 -1.56
CA ASN A 15 23.62 -1.68 -1.62
C ASN A 15 24.74 -2.58 -1.04
N GLN A 16 24.46 -3.86 -0.80
CA GLN A 16 25.47 -4.79 -0.28
C GLN A 16 26.13 -5.56 -1.42
N SER A 17 27.45 -5.37 -1.60
CA SER A 17 28.25 -6.19 -2.51
C SER A 17 28.54 -7.54 -1.85
N GLY A 18 27.83 -8.61 -2.24
CA GLY A 18 28.03 -9.96 -1.68
C GLY A 18 26.75 -10.79 -1.60
N SER A 19 26.65 -11.67 -0.59
CA SER A 19 25.48 -12.54 -0.39
C SER A 19 24.22 -11.72 -0.14
N TYR A 20 23.23 -11.85 -1.02
CA TYR A 20 21.91 -11.23 -0.91
C TYR A 20 21.06 -11.92 0.17
N ASN A 21 21.37 -11.63 1.44
CA ASN A 21 20.59 -12.11 2.56
C ASN A 21 19.37 -11.20 2.74
N PHE A 22 18.17 -11.73 2.53
CA PHE A 22 16.93 -11.04 2.89
C PHE A 22 16.66 -11.18 4.40
N SER A 23 15.88 -10.26 4.95
CA SER A 23 15.33 -10.37 6.31
C SER A 23 13.81 -10.21 6.30
N ILE A 24 13.17 -10.56 7.41
CA ILE A 24 11.72 -10.42 7.59
C ILE A 24 11.48 -9.13 8.38
N VAL A 25 10.48 -8.36 7.97
CA VAL A 25 9.97 -7.23 8.77
C VAL A 25 9.15 -7.83 9.91
N ASP A 26 9.55 -7.56 11.15
CA ASP A 26 8.82 -8.05 12.33
C ASP A 26 7.57 -7.20 12.57
N LEU A 27 6.42 -7.77 12.23
CA LEU A 27 5.12 -7.12 12.37
C LEU A 27 4.41 -7.49 13.69
N GLY A 28 4.99 -8.42 14.47
CA GLY A 28 4.37 -9.05 15.63
C GLY A 28 3.20 -10.00 15.30
N THR A 29 2.77 -10.05 14.04
CA THR A 29 1.66 -10.89 13.54
C THR A 29 1.96 -11.42 12.14
N GLN A 30 1.14 -12.37 11.67
CA GLN A 30 1.25 -12.93 10.32
C GLN A 30 0.29 -12.19 9.36
N PRO A 31 0.78 -11.23 8.54
CA PRO A 31 -0.07 -10.50 7.60
C PRO A 31 -0.53 -11.38 6.43
N ASN A 32 -1.68 -11.02 5.87
CA ASN A 32 -2.09 -11.38 4.51
C ASN A 32 -1.96 -10.14 3.60
N ALA A 33 -0.71 -9.66 3.47
CA ALA A 33 -0.40 -8.44 2.73
C ALA A 33 -0.59 -8.63 1.22
N TYR A 34 -1.33 -7.71 0.59
CA TYR A 34 -1.61 -7.75 -0.86
C TYR A 34 -1.06 -6.54 -1.61
N ALA A 35 -1.16 -5.35 -1.02
CA ALA A 35 -0.55 -4.11 -1.52
C ALA A 35 0.26 -3.48 -0.37
N MET A 36 1.36 -2.80 -0.70
CA MET A 36 2.21 -2.14 0.30
C MET A 36 3.00 -1.00 -0.33
N ASP A 37 3.39 -0.03 0.48
CA ASP A 37 4.38 1.00 0.11
C ASP A 37 5.02 1.59 1.38
N ILE A 38 6.13 2.31 1.23
CA ILE A 38 6.94 2.82 2.34
C ILE A 38 6.99 4.35 2.27
N ASP A 39 6.77 5.01 3.40
CA ASP A 39 7.22 6.39 3.61
C ASP A 39 8.70 6.37 4.00
N MET A 40 9.58 6.77 3.08
CA MET A 40 11.03 6.80 3.30
C MET A 40 11.46 7.92 4.25
N GLY A 41 10.69 8.99 4.37
CA GLY A 41 11.01 10.10 5.27
C GLY A 41 10.82 9.71 6.74
N THR A 42 9.81 8.89 7.02
CA THR A 42 9.48 8.44 8.37
C THR A 42 9.88 7.01 8.68
N ASP A 43 10.41 6.28 7.69
CA ASP A 43 10.67 4.84 7.78
C ASP A 43 9.42 4.06 8.22
N THR A 44 8.26 4.38 7.62
CA THR A 44 6.98 3.74 7.93
C THR A 44 6.56 2.84 6.78
N LEU A 45 6.31 1.56 7.06
CA LEU A 45 5.72 0.62 6.12
C LEU A 45 4.20 0.65 6.25
N TYR A 46 3.50 0.78 5.12
CA TYR A 46 2.06 0.64 5.01
C TYR A 46 1.73 -0.62 4.19
N TRP A 47 0.73 -1.38 4.62
CA TRP A 47 0.25 -2.52 3.83
C TRP A 47 -1.25 -2.72 3.99
N PHE A 48 -1.88 -3.18 2.92
CA PHE A 48 -3.24 -3.69 2.93
C PHE A 48 -3.23 -5.18 3.28
N ASP A 49 -3.89 -5.54 4.38
CA ASP A 49 -4.16 -6.92 4.77
C ASP A 49 -5.53 -7.37 4.24
N ARG A 50 -5.52 -8.32 3.30
CA ARG A 50 -6.73 -8.80 2.63
C ARG A 50 -7.66 -9.58 3.55
N LYS A 51 -7.12 -10.30 4.54
CA LYS A 51 -7.91 -11.09 5.48
C LYS A 51 -8.71 -10.19 6.42
N ASN A 52 -8.10 -9.10 6.87
CA ASN A 52 -8.72 -8.13 7.78
C ASN A 52 -9.42 -6.97 7.05
N SER A 53 -9.34 -6.89 5.72
CA SER A 53 -9.87 -5.78 4.92
C SER A 53 -9.44 -4.41 5.47
N THR A 54 -8.16 -4.30 5.84
CA THR A 54 -7.63 -3.17 6.62
C THR A 54 -6.25 -2.76 6.09
N ILE A 55 -6.01 -1.46 5.96
CA ILE A 55 -4.67 -0.91 5.80
C ILE A 55 -4.06 -0.75 7.19
N PHE A 56 -2.87 -1.31 7.37
CA PHE A 56 -2.04 -1.18 8.55
C PHE A 56 -0.79 -0.36 8.26
N LYS A 57 -0.15 0.11 9.33
CA LYS A 57 1.20 0.68 9.29
C LYS A 57 2.09 0.19 10.44
N THR A 58 3.39 0.24 10.25
CA THR A 58 4.39 0.00 11.30
C THR A 58 5.66 0.80 11.04
N SER A 59 6.44 1.07 12.10
CA SER A 59 7.77 1.67 12.01
C SER A 59 8.79 0.61 11.62
N LEU A 60 9.65 0.91 10.64
CA LEU A 60 10.78 0.07 10.26
C LEU A 60 12.00 0.28 11.17
N ARG A 61 12.05 1.36 11.96
CA ARG A 61 13.18 1.66 12.87
C ARG A 61 13.08 0.99 14.23
N SER A 62 11.86 0.69 14.68
CA SER A 62 11.58 0.16 16.01
C SER A 62 10.65 -1.03 15.90
N THR A 63 10.95 -2.12 16.62
CA THR A 63 10.02 -3.24 16.79
C THR A 63 8.81 -2.76 17.58
N SER A 64 7.74 -2.35 16.90
CA SER A 64 6.52 -1.86 17.54
C SER A 64 5.30 -2.05 16.63
N ASN A 65 4.40 -2.89 17.13
CA ASN A 65 3.02 -3.19 16.73
C ASN A 65 2.48 -2.52 15.46
N SER A 66 1.95 -3.37 14.59
CA SER A 66 1.07 -3.00 13.49
C SER A 66 -0.13 -2.16 14.00
N GLN A 67 -0.34 -0.98 13.43
CA GLN A 67 -1.49 -0.11 13.72
C GLN A 67 -2.46 -0.13 12.54
N ALA A 68 -3.75 -0.40 12.79
CA ALA A 68 -4.80 -0.25 11.78
C ALA A 68 -5.10 1.25 11.55
N ILE A 69 -5.20 1.66 10.28
CA ILE A 69 -5.44 3.07 9.90
C ILE A 69 -6.66 3.27 9.01
N VAL A 70 -7.04 2.27 8.20
CA VAL A 70 -8.25 2.31 7.38
C VAL A 70 -8.87 0.93 7.37
N THR A 71 -10.13 0.79 7.80
CA THR A 71 -10.85 -0.49 7.89
C THR A 71 -11.98 -0.58 6.86
N ASN A 72 -12.49 -1.79 6.62
CA ASN A 72 -13.57 -2.07 5.67
C ASN A 72 -13.26 -1.61 4.24
N VAL A 73 -12.02 -1.82 3.81
CA VAL A 73 -11.55 -1.48 2.46
C VAL A 73 -11.06 -2.71 1.72
N ALA A 74 -11.16 -2.66 0.39
CA ALA A 74 -10.55 -3.63 -0.51
C ALA A 74 -9.57 -2.87 -1.39
N VAL A 75 -8.26 -3.07 -1.21
CA VAL A 75 -7.23 -2.32 -1.94
C VAL A 75 -6.61 -3.18 -3.02
N ARG A 76 -6.54 -2.65 -4.24
CA ARG A 76 -5.85 -3.30 -5.37
C ARG A 76 -4.39 -2.89 -5.47
N THR A 77 -4.12 -1.60 -5.34
CA THR A 77 -2.79 -1.00 -5.35
C THR A 77 -2.79 0.24 -4.46
N MET A 78 -1.63 0.59 -3.91
CA MET A 78 -1.45 1.75 -3.06
C MET A 78 -0.08 2.38 -3.27
N ALA A 79 0.04 3.65 -2.93
CA ALA A 79 1.29 4.38 -2.95
C ALA A 79 1.27 5.50 -1.89
N VAL A 80 2.44 5.83 -1.38
CA VAL A 80 2.66 6.91 -0.42
C VAL A 80 3.22 8.13 -1.16
N ASP A 81 2.57 9.28 -0.97
CA ASP A 81 3.14 10.57 -1.32
C ASP A 81 4.25 10.92 -0.33
N GLN A 82 5.49 10.80 -0.77
CA GLN A 82 6.69 11.02 0.05
C GLN A 82 6.83 12.46 0.56
N LEU A 83 6.15 13.45 -0.05
CA LEU A 83 6.18 14.83 0.41
C LEU A 83 5.15 15.11 1.50
N SER A 84 3.96 14.53 1.39
CA SER A 84 2.85 14.79 2.32
C SER A 84 2.58 13.67 3.32
N GLY A 85 3.21 12.51 3.19
CA GLY A 85 2.96 11.31 4.00
C GLY A 85 1.57 10.70 3.80
N LYS A 86 0.79 11.19 2.83
CA LYS A 86 -0.55 10.67 2.54
C LYS A 86 -0.47 9.35 1.79
N VAL A 87 -1.40 8.46 2.12
CA VAL A 87 -1.50 7.14 1.48
C VAL A 87 -2.64 7.16 0.48
N TYR A 88 -2.32 6.99 -0.79
CA TYR A 88 -3.30 6.87 -1.86
C TYR A 88 -3.52 5.40 -2.20
N PHE A 89 -4.75 5.02 -2.47
CA PHE A 89 -5.08 3.65 -2.82
C PHE A 89 -6.25 3.58 -3.78
N ALA A 90 -6.17 2.63 -4.71
CA ALA A 90 -7.26 2.28 -5.61
C ALA A 90 -8.06 1.14 -4.98
N GLU A 91 -9.38 1.33 -4.86
CA GLU A 91 -10.26 0.28 -4.36
C GLU A 91 -10.49 -0.80 -5.41
N SER A 92 -10.43 -2.06 -4.98
CA SER A 92 -10.74 -3.21 -5.83
C SER A 92 -12.17 -3.11 -6.34
N ASP A 93 -12.34 -3.36 -7.63
CA ASP A 93 -13.63 -3.50 -8.30
C ASP A 93 -14.50 -2.23 -8.24
N THR A 94 -13.86 -1.07 -8.05
CA THR A 94 -14.47 0.25 -8.19
C THR A 94 -13.60 1.15 -9.09
N GLU A 95 -14.12 2.32 -9.43
CA GLU A 95 -13.37 3.37 -10.11
C GLU A 95 -12.74 4.43 -9.18
N PHE A 96 -12.69 4.19 -7.87
CA PHE A 96 -12.27 5.21 -6.91
C PHE A 96 -10.78 5.11 -6.55
N ILE A 97 -10.10 6.25 -6.69
CA ILE A 97 -8.84 6.52 -6.01
C ILE A 97 -9.18 7.30 -4.73
N LYS A 98 -8.81 6.74 -3.59
CA LYS A 98 -8.98 7.34 -2.27
C LYS A 98 -7.63 7.76 -1.70
N VAL A 99 -7.68 8.63 -0.71
CA VAL A 99 -6.51 9.05 0.07
C VAL A 99 -6.82 8.97 1.56
N TYR A 100 -5.86 8.47 2.33
CA TYR A 100 -5.80 8.58 3.77
C TYR A 100 -4.81 9.69 4.16
N ASP A 101 -5.31 10.66 4.95
CA ASP A 101 -4.52 11.75 5.54
C ASP A 101 -4.19 11.40 7.00
N PRO A 102 -2.94 10.98 7.31
CA PRO A 102 -2.57 10.55 8.66
C PRO A 102 -2.59 11.68 9.69
N TYR A 103 -2.54 12.95 9.28
CA TYR A 103 -2.58 14.09 10.20
C TYR A 103 -4.00 14.44 10.65
N LYS A 104 -5.00 14.02 9.88
CA LYS A 104 -6.42 14.25 10.16
C LYS A 104 -7.17 12.99 10.54
N ASP A 105 -6.51 11.84 10.43
CA ASP A 105 -7.12 10.52 10.56
C ASP A 105 -8.38 10.38 9.70
N LEU A 106 -8.28 10.80 8.44
CA LEU A 106 -9.41 10.92 7.53
C LEU A 106 -9.13 10.25 6.20
N THR A 107 -10.13 9.51 5.70
CA THR A 107 -10.13 8.95 4.35
C THR A 107 -11.17 9.66 3.49
N PHE A 108 -10.83 10.02 2.25
CA PHE A 108 -11.78 10.59 1.29
C PHE A 108 -11.45 10.22 -0.15
N THR A 109 -12.45 10.30 -1.03
CA THR A 109 -12.31 10.04 -2.47
C THR A 109 -11.67 11.25 -3.15
N VAL A 110 -10.61 11.02 -3.92
CA VAL A 110 -9.90 12.07 -4.67
C VAL A 110 -10.33 12.07 -6.13
N MET A 111 -10.54 10.89 -6.70
CA MET A 111 -10.88 10.75 -8.11
C MET A 111 -11.81 9.57 -8.34
N ARG A 112 -12.72 9.77 -9.29
CA ARG A 112 -13.51 8.73 -9.93
C ARG A 112 -12.97 8.58 -11.35
N VAL A 113 -12.32 7.46 -11.67
CA VAL A 113 -11.78 7.22 -13.02
C VAL A 113 -12.95 7.01 -14.00
N PRO A 114 -13.02 7.74 -15.13
CA PRO A 114 -14.05 7.53 -16.13
C PRO A 114 -13.99 6.10 -16.68
N ILE A 115 -15.12 5.39 -16.67
CA ILE A 115 -15.24 4.06 -17.26
C ILE A 115 -15.81 4.21 -18.66
N GLU A 116 -15.09 3.75 -19.69
CA GLU A 116 -15.58 3.76 -21.08
C GLU A 116 -16.50 2.58 -21.43
N ARG A 117 -16.47 1.48 -20.65
CA ARG A 117 -17.33 0.30 -20.86
C ARG A 117 -17.99 -0.17 -19.57
N GLU A 118 -19.29 -0.42 -19.62
CA GLU A 118 -20.07 -0.88 -18.46
C GLU A 118 -19.35 -2.01 -17.70
N ASN A 119 -18.95 -1.68 -16.47
CA ASN A 119 -18.61 -2.60 -15.37
C ASN A 119 -17.16 -3.02 -15.13
N VAL A 120 -16.13 -2.41 -15.74
CA VAL A 120 -14.77 -2.72 -15.28
C VAL A 120 -13.76 -1.56 -15.41
N SER A 121 -13.65 -0.72 -14.38
CA SER A 121 -12.37 -0.04 -14.10
C SER A 121 -11.52 -0.98 -13.25
N GLN A 122 -10.35 -1.38 -13.74
CA GLN A 122 -9.36 -2.09 -12.92
C GLN A 122 -8.07 -1.29 -12.94
N ILE A 123 -7.99 -0.27 -12.09
CA ILE A 123 -6.70 0.38 -11.81
C ILE A 123 -5.74 -0.72 -11.33
N ASN A 124 -4.77 -1.11 -12.16
CA ASN A 124 -3.94 -2.26 -11.87
C ASN A 124 -2.76 -1.87 -10.98
N SER A 125 -2.10 -0.76 -11.33
CA SER A 125 -0.94 -0.24 -10.61
C SER A 125 -0.98 1.28 -10.60
N MET A 126 -0.38 1.87 -9.58
CA MET A 126 -0.20 3.32 -9.46
C MET A 126 1.28 3.65 -9.19
N ALA A 127 1.72 4.80 -9.69
CA ALA A 127 3.02 5.39 -9.40
C ALA A 127 2.87 6.90 -9.17
N PHE A 128 3.63 7.44 -8.22
CA PHE A 128 3.50 8.82 -7.77
C PHE A 128 4.72 9.64 -8.15
N ASP A 129 4.48 10.80 -8.76
CA ASP A 129 5.46 11.86 -8.94
C ASP A 129 5.08 13.02 -8.03
N ALA A 130 5.40 12.86 -6.74
CA ALA A 130 5.08 13.84 -5.70
C ALA A 130 5.65 15.22 -6.02
N LYS A 131 6.85 15.27 -6.63
CA LYS A 131 7.53 16.52 -6.97
C LYS A 131 6.74 17.36 -7.98
N ASN A 132 6.14 16.71 -8.98
CA ASN A 132 5.36 17.40 -10.00
C ASN A 132 3.85 17.34 -9.75
N GLY A 133 3.40 16.66 -8.69
CA GLY A 133 1.99 16.58 -8.29
C GLY A 133 1.14 15.66 -9.18
N TYR A 134 1.73 14.62 -9.76
CA TYR A 134 1.03 13.67 -10.64
C TYR A 134 0.94 12.27 -10.05
N VAL A 135 -0.17 11.61 -10.37
CA VAL A 135 -0.37 10.17 -10.16
C VAL A 135 -0.56 9.54 -11.53
N TYR A 136 0.23 8.52 -11.81
CA TYR A 136 0.12 7.71 -13.01
C TYR A 136 -0.50 6.37 -12.62
N TRP A 137 -1.38 5.85 -13.44
CA TRP A 137 -1.96 4.53 -13.24
C TRP A 137 -2.08 3.78 -14.56
N THR A 138 -2.07 2.46 -14.46
CA THR A 138 -2.44 1.59 -15.58
C THR A 138 -3.84 1.05 -15.34
N ASP A 139 -4.61 0.90 -16.42
CA ASP A 139 -5.79 0.04 -16.41
C ASP A 139 -5.43 -1.33 -17.02
N THR A 140 -6.39 -2.25 -17.04
CA THR A 140 -6.21 -3.61 -17.57
C THR A 140 -6.80 -3.85 -18.97
N ASN A 141 -7.22 -2.81 -19.70
CA ASN A 141 -7.84 -2.93 -21.02
C ASN A 141 -6.88 -2.69 -22.20
#